data_AF-A0A534G873-F1
#
_entry.id   AF-A0A534G873-F1
#
_cell.length_a   1.000
_cell.length_b   1.000
_cell.length_c   1.000
_cell.angle_alpha   90.00
_cell.angle_beta   90.00
_cell.angle_gamma   90.00
#
_symmetry.space_group_name_H-M   'P 1'
#
loop_
_entity.id
_entity.type
_entity.pdbx_description
1 polymer ?
#
loop_
_entity_poly.entity_id
_entity_poly.type
_entity_poly.pdbx_seq_one_letter_code
_entity_poly.pdbx_strand_id
1 'polypeptide(L)'
;MVSARNTRIPRLVRDYALAIAFWLSVSVLVAWQMYGFERLLSKPVVLHDLLLVYGARYLTVAILTPPIFYLVERWPVTGAVVRRTAGYALGYLPFSCAFAVIRWLLLPPWREETTSWGPRSLEMLFELLYGTFADVLLLYLSVVVAAHAYAYFVHGQRQEIERLELRQSLAQSELQALRAQLHPHFLFNTLQGISTLIETDRVTAQGMLRARSGRSWISSSLI
;
A
#
# COMPACT_ATOMS: atom_id res chain seq x y z
N MET A 1 -21.14 29.87 5.50
CA MET A 1 -20.94 28.54 4.88
C MET A 1 -19.83 28.66 3.84
N VAL A 2 -18.58 28.42 4.23
CA VAL A 2 -17.44 28.37 3.31
C VAL A 2 -17.13 26.89 3.09
N SER A 3 -17.43 26.41 1.89
CA SER A 3 -17.09 25.06 1.45
C SER A 3 -15.57 24.92 1.45
N ALA A 4 -15.04 24.10 2.35
CA ALA A 4 -13.66 23.66 2.28
C ALA A 4 -13.50 22.81 1.02
N ARG A 5 -13.02 23.43 -0.07
CA ARG A 5 -12.52 22.72 -1.25
C ARG A 5 -11.36 21.85 -0.78
N ASN A 6 -11.65 20.58 -0.57
CA ASN A 6 -10.66 19.53 -0.40
C ASN A 6 -9.89 19.43 -1.73
N THR A 7 -8.82 20.21 -1.88
CA THR A 7 -7.92 20.16 -3.04
C THR A 7 -7.08 18.90 -2.94
N ARG A 8 -7.71 17.74 -3.09
CA ARG A 8 -6.99 16.49 -3.33
C ARG A 8 -6.30 16.66 -4.68
N ILE A 9 -4.98 16.83 -4.62
CA ILE A 9 -4.12 16.81 -5.80
C ILE A 9 -4.48 15.56 -6.61
N PRO A 10 -4.75 15.67 -7.94
CA PRO A 10 -5.05 14.51 -8.75
C PRO A 10 -3.94 13.47 -8.58
N ARG A 11 -4.31 12.19 -8.43
CA ARG A 11 -3.35 11.09 -8.22
C ARG A 11 -2.19 11.16 -9.22
N LEU A 12 -2.50 11.45 -10.48
CA LEU A 12 -1.52 11.64 -11.55
C LEU A 12 -0.47 12.72 -11.22
N VAL A 13 -0.91 13.92 -10.80
CA VAL A 13 -0.01 15.03 -10.47
C VAL A 13 0.91 14.67 -9.32
N ARG A 14 0.37 14.00 -8.30
CA ARG A 14 1.17 13.52 -7.16
C ARG A 14 2.21 12.49 -7.61
N ASP A 15 1.81 11.52 -8.42
CA ASP A 15 2.70 10.43 -8.85
C ASP A 15 3.84 10.96 -9.74
N TYR A 16 3.56 11.94 -10.63
CA TYR A 16 4.61 12.66 -11.36
C TYR A 16 5.50 13.51 -10.44
N ALA A 17 4.93 14.23 -9.48
CA ALA A 17 5.72 15.04 -8.55
C ALA A 17 6.69 14.18 -7.73
N LEU A 18 6.24 13.01 -7.25
CA LEU A 18 7.08 12.05 -6.54
C LEU A 18 8.17 11.48 -7.45
N ALA A 19 7.83 11.09 -8.68
CA ALA A 19 8.82 10.59 -9.64
C ALA A 19 9.88 11.65 -9.95
N ILE A 20 9.48 12.89 -10.22
CA ILE A 20 10.39 14.00 -10.49
C ILE A 20 11.29 14.28 -9.28
N ALA A 21 10.72 14.38 -8.08
CA ALA A 21 11.48 14.63 -6.85
C ALA A 21 12.52 13.53 -6.60
N PHE A 22 12.13 12.26 -6.74
CA PHE A 22 13.03 11.12 -6.57
C PHE A 22 14.17 11.14 -7.60
N TRP A 23 13.84 11.22 -8.88
CA TRP A 23 14.82 11.11 -9.96
C TRP A 23 15.74 12.34 -10.07
N LEU A 24 15.25 13.54 -9.77
CA LEU A 24 16.11 14.72 -9.72
C LEU A 24 17.10 14.65 -8.55
N SER A 25 16.69 14.09 -7.40
CA SER A 25 17.60 13.85 -6.28
C SER A 25 18.71 12.87 -6.67
N VAL A 26 18.35 11.78 -7.37
CA VAL A 26 19.33 10.84 -7.95
C VAL A 26 20.24 11.54 -8.97
N SER A 27 19.70 12.43 -9.80
CA SER A 27 20.49 13.15 -10.81
C SER A 27 21.60 14.01 -10.22
N VAL A 28 21.34 14.67 -9.09
CA VAL A 28 22.34 15.50 -8.42
C VAL A 28 23.46 14.64 -7.85
N LEU A 29 23.11 13.51 -7.22
CA LEU A 29 24.09 12.55 -6.70
C LEU A 29 24.98 11.98 -7.81
N VAL A 30 24.37 11.57 -8.92
CA VAL A 30 25.10 10.99 -10.06
C VAL A 30 25.95 12.05 -10.77
N ALA A 31 25.44 13.25 -10.97
CA ALA A 31 26.21 14.36 -11.54
C ALA A 31 27.43 14.70 -10.67
N TRP A 32 27.27 14.71 -9.34
CA TRP A 32 28.37 14.90 -8.40
C TRP A 32 29.42 13.79 -8.50
N GLN A 33 28.98 12.52 -8.50
CA GLN A 33 29.88 11.36 -8.66
C GLN A 33 30.67 11.43 -9.97
N MET A 34 29.97 11.75 -11.07
CA MET A 34 30.57 11.82 -12.40
C MET A 34 31.50 13.02 -12.55
N TYR A 35 31.19 14.15 -11.92
CA TYR A 35 32.10 15.28 -11.84
C TYR A 35 33.42 14.89 -11.16
N GLY A 36 33.35 14.14 -10.05
CA GLY A 36 34.53 13.59 -9.40
C GLY A 36 35.30 12.66 -10.32
N PHE A 37 34.62 11.69 -10.93
CA PHE A 37 35.24 10.70 -11.83
C PHE A 37 35.97 11.35 -13.02
N GLU A 38 35.32 12.29 -13.71
CA GLU A 38 35.90 12.98 -14.88
C GLU A 38 37.07 13.89 -14.49
N ARG A 39 37.05 14.47 -13.28
CA ARG A 39 38.19 15.20 -12.70
C ARG A 39 39.39 14.29 -12.43
N LEU A 40 39.17 13.05 -11.96
CA LEU A 40 40.26 12.08 -11.81
C LEU A 40 40.89 11.74 -13.17
N LEU A 41 40.10 11.72 -14.24
CA LEU A 41 40.57 11.51 -15.61
C LEU A 41 41.17 12.78 -16.26
N SER A 42 41.34 13.86 -15.50
CA SER A 42 41.90 15.15 -15.97
C SER A 42 41.13 15.78 -17.13
N LYS A 43 39.84 15.45 -17.30
CA LYS A 43 38.99 16.09 -18.31
C LYS A 43 38.54 17.49 -17.83
N PRO A 44 38.45 18.48 -18.74
CA PRO A 44 38.05 19.84 -18.40
C PRO A 44 36.51 19.96 -18.29
N VAL A 45 35.91 19.24 -17.33
CA VAL A 45 34.45 19.25 -17.13
C VAL A 45 34.00 20.32 -16.15
N VAL A 46 32.83 20.89 -16.42
CA VAL A 46 32.15 21.85 -15.54
C VAL A 46 30.95 21.16 -14.85
N LEU A 47 30.82 21.34 -13.53
CA LEU A 47 29.75 20.69 -12.75
C LEU A 47 28.34 21.06 -13.26
N HIS A 48 28.15 22.32 -13.68
CA HIS A 48 26.90 22.80 -14.27
C HIS A 48 26.47 21.96 -15.48
N ASP A 49 27.40 21.66 -16.39
CA ASP A 49 27.06 20.93 -17.62
C ASP A 49 26.68 19.49 -17.29
N LEU A 50 27.38 18.86 -16.36
CA LEU A 50 27.02 17.52 -15.88
C LEU A 50 25.66 17.52 -15.17
N LEU A 51 25.35 18.54 -14.35
CA LEU A 51 24.03 18.68 -13.74
C LEU A 51 22.92 18.78 -14.79
N LEU A 52 23.14 19.49 -15.90
CA LEU A 52 22.19 19.56 -17.01
C LEU A 52 22.08 18.22 -17.74
N VAL A 53 23.20 17.56 -18.05
CA VAL A 53 23.24 16.27 -18.77
C VAL A 53 22.49 15.19 -17.99
N TYR A 54 22.82 15.00 -16.72
CA TYR A 54 22.18 14.00 -15.87
C TYR A 54 20.77 14.47 -15.45
N GLY A 55 20.56 15.76 -15.22
CA GLY A 55 19.23 16.32 -14.94
C GLY A 55 18.24 16.00 -16.05
N ALA A 56 18.58 16.26 -17.32
CA ALA A 56 17.72 15.92 -18.46
C ALA A 56 17.54 14.40 -18.62
N ARG A 57 18.59 13.61 -18.38
CA ARG A 57 18.51 12.14 -18.40
C ARG A 57 17.48 11.62 -17.40
N TYR A 58 17.61 11.99 -16.13
CA TYR A 58 16.75 11.49 -15.06
C TYR A 58 15.36 12.12 -15.06
N LEU A 59 15.21 13.37 -15.53
CA LEU A 59 13.90 13.95 -15.79
C LEU A 59 13.14 13.18 -16.87
N THR A 60 13.84 12.71 -17.92
CA THR A 60 13.23 11.85 -18.95
C THR A 60 12.70 10.55 -18.34
N VAL A 61 13.49 9.89 -17.50
CA VAL A 61 13.05 8.68 -16.77
C VAL A 61 11.88 9.00 -15.84
N ALA A 62 11.90 10.15 -15.16
CA ALA A 62 10.82 10.58 -14.28
C ALA A 62 9.49 10.73 -15.02
N ILE A 63 9.52 11.29 -16.23
CA ILE A 63 8.33 11.43 -17.09
C ILE A 63 7.80 10.05 -17.52
N LEU A 64 8.70 9.10 -17.82
CA LEU A 64 8.33 7.76 -18.28
C LEU A 64 7.95 6.81 -17.13
N THR A 65 8.24 7.16 -15.87
CA THR A 65 8.00 6.28 -14.71
C THR A 65 6.50 6.05 -14.42
N PRO A 66 5.64 7.08 -14.27
CA PRO A 66 4.22 6.86 -13.94
C PRO A 66 3.45 6.02 -14.99
N PRO A 67 3.67 6.16 -16.31
CA PRO A 67 3.09 5.25 -17.30
C PRO A 67 3.43 3.77 -17.08
N ILE A 68 4.67 3.45 -16.66
CA ILE A 68 5.07 2.07 -16.37
C ILE A 68 4.32 1.55 -15.13
N PHE A 69 4.25 2.35 -14.06
CA PHE A 69 3.49 1.98 -12.86
C PHE A 69 2.02 1.71 -13.19
N TYR A 70 1.41 2.55 -14.02
CA TYR A 70 0.05 2.37 -14.48
C TYR A 70 -0.13 1.09 -15.33
N LEU A 71 0.84 0.78 -16.20
CA LEU A 71 0.81 -0.44 -17.00
C LEU A 71 0.89 -1.70 -16.11
N VAL A 72 1.76 -1.67 -15.12
CA VAL A 72 1.94 -2.75 -14.14
C VAL A 72 0.71 -2.96 -13.27
N GLU A 73 0.07 -1.89 -12.82
CA GLU A 73 -1.21 -1.97 -12.08
C GLU A 73 -2.32 -2.60 -12.93
N ARG A 74 -2.36 -2.31 -14.23
CA ARG A 74 -3.38 -2.85 -15.14
C ARG A 74 -3.10 -4.28 -15.57
N TRP A 75 -1.85 -4.61 -15.85
CA TRP A 75 -1.41 -5.92 -16.36
C TRP A 75 -0.35 -6.54 -15.44
N PRO A 76 -0.74 -6.97 -14.22
CA PRO A 76 0.18 -7.58 -13.27
C PRO A 76 0.68 -8.92 -13.79
N VAL A 77 1.88 -9.36 -13.40
CA VAL A 77 2.45 -10.65 -13.86
C VAL A 77 1.93 -11.81 -13.00
N THR A 78 0.60 -11.98 -12.95
CA THR A 78 -0.06 -13.07 -12.21
C THR A 78 -0.75 -14.01 -13.19
N GLY A 79 -0.37 -15.29 -13.20
CA GLY A 79 -0.93 -16.33 -14.07
C GLY A 79 -0.16 -16.54 -15.39
N ALA A 80 -0.26 -15.61 -16.34
CA ALA A 80 0.37 -15.73 -17.66
C ALA A 80 1.82 -15.20 -17.67
N VAL A 81 2.66 -15.72 -16.77
CA VAL A 81 4.00 -15.18 -16.46
C VAL A 81 4.84 -15.01 -17.72
N VAL A 82 5.03 -16.08 -18.52
CA VAL A 82 5.86 -16.04 -19.73
C VAL A 82 5.38 -14.97 -20.72
N ARG A 83 4.08 -14.96 -21.06
CA ARG A 83 3.52 -14.00 -22.03
C ARG A 83 3.63 -12.57 -21.53
N ARG A 84 3.39 -12.32 -20.24
CA ARG A 84 3.43 -10.97 -19.68
C ARG A 84 4.87 -10.47 -19.53
N THR A 85 5.80 -11.32 -19.09
CA THR A 85 7.24 -11.01 -19.06
C THR A 85 7.77 -10.71 -20.46
N ALA A 86 7.37 -11.50 -21.47
CA ALA A 86 7.70 -11.20 -22.87
C ALA A 86 7.12 -9.84 -23.31
N GLY A 87 5.91 -9.50 -22.87
CA GLY A 87 5.31 -8.18 -23.10
C GLY A 87 6.15 -7.03 -22.53
N TYR A 88 6.64 -7.15 -21.30
CA TYR A 88 7.54 -6.15 -20.71
C TYR A 88 8.92 -6.13 -21.38
N ALA A 89 9.45 -7.28 -21.82
CA ALA A 89 10.67 -7.32 -22.60
C ALA A 89 10.51 -6.58 -23.94
N LEU A 90 9.40 -6.78 -24.64
CA LEU A 90 9.07 -6.05 -25.87
C LEU A 90 8.78 -4.56 -25.59
N GLY A 91 8.23 -4.24 -24.42
CA GLY A 91 7.99 -2.87 -23.95
C GLY A 91 9.25 -2.02 -23.78
N TYR A 92 10.43 -2.65 -23.71
CA TYR A 92 11.71 -1.93 -23.71
C TYR A 92 11.92 -1.13 -25.00
N LEU A 93 11.49 -1.64 -26.16
CA LEU A 93 11.68 -0.97 -27.45
C LEU A 93 11.00 0.41 -27.50
N PRO A 94 9.67 0.54 -27.24
CA PRO A 94 9.04 1.85 -27.22
C PRO A 94 9.54 2.73 -26.07
N PHE A 95 9.93 2.15 -24.93
CA PHE A 95 10.54 2.92 -23.83
C PHE A 95 11.86 3.56 -24.26
N SER A 96 12.76 2.79 -24.88
CA SER A 96 14.07 3.27 -25.34
C SER A 96 13.93 4.34 -26.43
N CYS A 97 13.01 4.15 -27.38
CA CYS A 97 12.70 5.17 -28.39
C CYS A 97 12.15 6.45 -27.75
N ALA A 98 11.19 6.35 -26.83
CA ALA A 98 10.62 7.50 -26.13
C ALA A 98 11.69 8.23 -25.30
N PHE A 99 12.54 7.49 -24.60
CA PHE A 99 13.66 8.03 -23.84
C PHE A 99 14.61 8.82 -24.74
N ALA A 100 15.06 8.24 -25.85
CA ALA A 100 15.97 8.89 -26.78
C ALA A 100 15.37 10.19 -27.35
N VAL A 101 14.11 10.14 -27.79
CA VAL A 101 13.42 11.32 -28.35
C VAL A 101 13.22 12.41 -27.30
N ILE A 102 12.70 12.09 -26.12
CA ILE A 102 12.48 13.08 -25.05
C ILE A 102 13.81 13.70 -24.62
N ARG A 103 14.85 12.88 -24.40
CA ARG A 103 16.17 13.37 -24.00
C ARG A 103 16.81 14.27 -25.05
N TRP A 104 16.66 13.94 -26.34
CA TRP A 104 17.15 14.74 -27.47
C TRP A 104 16.39 16.07 -27.64
N LEU A 105 15.09 16.07 -27.33
CA LEU A 105 14.28 17.29 -27.31
C LEU A 105 14.69 18.23 -26.16
N LEU A 106 14.87 17.68 -24.95
CA LEU A 106 15.17 18.47 -23.74
C LEU A 106 16.50 19.24 -23.86
N LEU A 107 17.58 18.56 -24.25
CA LEU A 107 18.90 19.17 -24.35
C LEU A 107 19.65 18.61 -25.56
N PRO A 108 20.55 19.41 -26.18
CA PRO A 108 21.46 18.89 -27.19
C PRO A 108 22.25 17.68 -26.68
N PRO A 109 22.73 16.82 -27.58
CA PRO A 109 23.57 15.69 -27.21
C PRO A 109 24.89 16.19 -26.59
N TRP A 110 25.35 15.51 -25.54
CA TRP A 110 26.62 15.80 -24.88
C TRP A 110 27.69 14.87 -25.43
N ARG A 111 28.81 15.42 -25.90
CA ARG A 111 29.95 14.64 -26.38
C ARG A 111 30.98 14.51 -25.27
N GLU A 112 31.18 13.30 -24.77
CA GLU A 112 32.13 13.03 -23.68
C GLU A 112 33.59 13.26 -24.10
N GLU A 113 33.93 13.01 -25.37
CA GLU A 113 35.29 13.17 -25.90
C GLU A 113 35.75 14.63 -25.96
N THR A 114 34.84 15.53 -26.35
CA THR A 114 35.13 16.96 -26.53
C THR A 114 34.63 17.82 -25.38
N THR A 115 33.98 17.20 -24.38
CA THR A 115 33.35 17.87 -23.24
C THR A 115 32.48 19.06 -23.68
N SER A 116 31.70 18.87 -24.74
CA SER A 116 30.96 19.94 -25.39
C SER A 116 29.59 19.50 -25.89
N TRP A 117 28.69 20.47 -26.06
CA TRP A 117 27.36 20.24 -26.62
C TRP A 117 27.44 20.11 -28.14
N GLY A 118 26.96 18.99 -28.67
CA GLY A 118 26.91 18.71 -30.11
C GLY A 118 25.66 19.30 -30.77
N PRO A 119 25.65 19.40 -32.11
CA PRO A 119 24.45 19.78 -32.85
C PRO A 119 23.37 18.70 -32.74
N ARG A 120 22.10 19.11 -32.81
CA ARG A 120 20.97 18.17 -32.91
C ARG A 120 20.92 17.57 -34.31
N SER A 121 21.47 16.37 -34.49
CA SER A 121 21.39 15.58 -35.72
C SER A 121 20.69 14.24 -35.47
N LEU A 122 20.23 13.60 -36.54
CA LEU A 122 19.70 12.23 -36.48
C LEU A 122 20.79 11.22 -36.09
N GLU A 123 22.03 11.45 -36.51
CA GLU A 123 23.19 10.63 -36.12
C GLU A 123 23.35 10.58 -34.60
N MET A 124 23.27 11.75 -33.94
CA MET A 124 23.34 11.84 -32.48
C MET A 124 22.15 11.17 -31.78
N LEU A 125 20.97 11.17 -32.41
CA LEU A 125 19.80 10.45 -31.89
C LEU A 125 20.03 8.93 -31.94
N PHE A 126 20.59 8.41 -33.04
CA PHE A 126 20.95 7.00 -33.16
C PHE A 126 22.10 6.62 -32.21
N GLU A 127 23.09 7.48 -32.04
CA GLU A 127 24.17 7.32 -31.07
C GLU A 127 23.62 7.26 -29.64
N LEU A 128 22.65 8.11 -29.29
CA LEU A 128 21.97 8.05 -28.00
C LEU A 128 21.21 6.72 -27.82
N LEU A 129 20.51 6.25 -28.85
CA LEU A 129 19.75 5.00 -28.82
C LEU A 129 20.64 3.77 -28.63
N TYR A 130 21.77 3.71 -29.34
CA TYR A 130 22.69 2.57 -29.29
C TYR A 130 23.67 2.66 -28.11
N GLY A 131 24.31 3.83 -27.92
CA GLY A 131 25.34 4.06 -26.92
C GLY A 131 24.83 3.99 -25.48
N THR A 132 23.54 4.28 -25.24
CA THR A 132 22.94 4.18 -23.90
C THR A 132 22.08 2.92 -23.71
N PHE A 133 22.08 1.99 -24.66
CA PHE A 133 21.20 0.81 -24.65
C PHE A 133 21.26 0.03 -23.31
N ALA A 134 22.45 -0.36 -22.86
CA ALA A 134 22.59 -1.18 -21.67
C ALA A 134 22.11 -0.44 -20.42
N ASP A 135 22.49 0.82 -20.27
CA ASP A 135 22.11 1.61 -19.09
C ASP A 135 20.62 1.93 -19.07
N VAL A 136 20.03 2.26 -20.23
CA VAL A 136 18.60 2.54 -20.35
C VAL A 136 17.79 1.26 -20.12
N LEU A 137 18.30 0.11 -20.54
CA LEU A 137 17.71 -1.19 -20.20
C LEU A 137 17.72 -1.44 -18.69
N LEU A 138 18.85 -1.19 -18.01
CA LEU A 138 18.92 -1.34 -16.56
C LEU A 138 17.99 -0.37 -15.82
N LEU A 139 17.91 0.89 -16.27
CA LEU A 139 16.95 1.86 -15.74
C LEU A 139 15.51 1.40 -15.96
N TYR A 140 15.17 0.96 -17.16
CA TYR A 140 13.85 0.41 -17.48
C TYR A 140 13.48 -0.77 -16.57
N LEU A 141 14.37 -1.77 -16.47
CA LEU A 141 14.16 -2.93 -15.63
C LEU A 141 14.01 -2.54 -14.15
N SER A 142 14.82 -1.59 -13.67
CA SER A 142 14.70 -1.11 -12.28
C SER A 142 13.32 -0.49 -12.00
N VAL A 143 12.77 0.29 -12.94
CA VAL A 143 11.43 0.88 -12.81
C VAL A 143 10.35 -0.20 -12.88
N VAL A 144 10.44 -1.14 -13.81
CA VAL A 144 9.48 -2.25 -13.94
C VAL A 144 9.47 -3.12 -12.69
N VAL A 145 10.64 -3.48 -12.17
CA VAL A 145 10.79 -4.27 -10.94
C VAL A 145 10.24 -3.49 -9.74
N ALA A 146 10.57 -2.21 -9.60
CA ALA A 146 10.05 -1.37 -8.53
C ALA A 146 8.52 -1.24 -8.60
N ALA A 147 7.96 -1.07 -9.80
CA ALA A 147 6.52 -1.03 -10.02
C ALA A 147 5.84 -2.34 -9.62
N HIS A 148 6.42 -3.49 -9.99
CA HIS A 148 5.90 -4.79 -9.57
C HIS A 148 5.99 -5.00 -8.06
N ALA A 149 7.14 -4.68 -7.46
CA ALA A 149 7.33 -4.79 -6.01
C ALA A 149 6.30 -3.93 -5.26
N TYR A 150 6.08 -2.69 -5.71
CA TYR A 150 5.06 -1.80 -5.16
C TYR A 150 3.65 -2.38 -5.32
N ALA A 151 3.31 -2.87 -6.52
CA ALA A 151 2.01 -3.48 -6.78
C ALA A 151 1.78 -4.69 -5.86
N TYR A 152 2.74 -5.62 -5.77
CA TYR A 152 2.62 -6.78 -4.89
C TYR A 152 2.48 -6.39 -3.42
N PHE A 153 3.23 -5.39 -2.96
CA PHE A 153 3.13 -4.88 -1.60
C PHE A 153 1.74 -4.31 -1.29
N VAL A 154 1.18 -3.49 -2.20
CA VAL A 154 -0.17 -2.92 -2.02
C VAL A 154 -1.25 -3.99 -2.08
N HIS A 155 -1.14 -4.97 -2.99
CA HIS A 155 -2.10 -6.06 -3.06
C HIS A 155 -2.04 -6.95 -1.81
N GLY A 156 -0.85 -7.26 -1.31
CA GLY A 156 -0.68 -8.02 -0.08
C GLY A 156 -1.29 -7.33 1.14
N GLN A 157 -1.10 -6.02 1.29
CA GLN A 157 -1.75 -5.26 2.36
C GLN A 157 -3.28 -5.28 2.27
N ARG A 158 -3.84 -5.17 1.06
CA ARG A 158 -5.30 -5.24 0.87
C ARG A 158 -5.85 -6.60 1.25
N GLN A 159 -5.18 -7.68 0.84
CA GLN A 159 -5.57 -9.04 1.19
C GLN A 159 -5.53 -9.28 2.70
N GLU A 160 -4.53 -8.74 3.41
CA GLU A 160 -4.45 -8.88 4.86
C GLU A 160 -5.57 -8.11 5.57
N ILE A 161 -5.89 -6.89 5.13
CA ILE A 161 -7.03 -6.12 5.66
C ILE A 161 -8.34 -6.88 5.46
N GLU A 162 -8.60 -7.37 4.25
CA GLU A 162 -9.81 -8.14 3.93
C GLU A 162 -9.91 -9.41 4.79
N ARG A 163 -8.78 -10.10 5.01
CA ARG A 163 -8.72 -11.27 5.89
C ARG A 163 -9.05 -10.93 7.35
N LEU A 164 -8.58 -9.79 7.85
CA LEU A 164 -8.89 -9.33 9.20
C LEU A 164 -10.37 -8.98 9.36
N GLU A 165 -10.96 -8.31 8.36
CA GLU A 165 -12.39 -7.99 8.33
C GLU A 165 -13.25 -9.25 8.32
N LEU A 166 -12.89 -10.26 7.50
CA LEU A 166 -13.58 -11.54 7.45
C LEU A 166 -13.49 -12.30 8.78
N ARG A 167 -12.32 -12.31 9.43
CA ARG A 167 -12.13 -12.92 10.75
C ARG A 167 -12.98 -12.23 11.82
N GLN A 168 -13.06 -10.91 11.79
CA GLN A 168 -13.90 -10.14 12.69
C GLN A 168 -15.38 -10.46 12.49
N SER A 169 -15.85 -10.54 11.24
CA SER A 169 -17.23 -10.90 10.92
C SER A 169 -17.57 -12.32 11.38
N LEU A 170 -16.64 -13.27 11.24
CA LEU A 170 -16.81 -14.64 11.72
C LEU A 170 -16.92 -14.68 13.25
N ALA A 171 -16.01 -14.02 13.96
CA ALA A 171 -16.04 -13.95 15.43
C ALA A 171 -17.34 -13.30 15.95
N GLN A 172 -17.83 -12.25 15.28
CA GLN A 172 -19.11 -11.64 15.63
C GLN A 172 -20.30 -12.57 15.41
N SER A 173 -20.28 -13.36 14.33
CA SER A 173 -21.32 -14.34 14.02
C SER A 173 -21.34 -15.49 15.04
N GLU A 174 -20.17 -16.00 15.42
CA GLU A 174 -20.03 -17.02 16.47
C GLU A 174 -20.54 -16.50 17.82
N LEU A 175 -20.21 -15.26 18.18
CA LEU A 175 -20.68 -14.64 19.42
C LEU A 175 -22.20 -14.46 19.43
N GLN A 176 -22.80 -14.06 18.31
CA GLN A 176 -24.27 -13.98 18.18
C GLN A 176 -24.93 -15.35 18.29
N ALA A 177 -24.37 -16.38 17.66
CA ALA A 177 -24.86 -17.75 17.77
C ALA A 177 -24.78 -18.26 19.21
N LEU A 178 -23.66 -18.01 19.90
CA LEU A 178 -23.50 -18.39 21.30
C LEU A 178 -24.49 -17.66 22.22
N ARG A 179 -24.73 -16.36 21.98
CA ARG A 179 -25.77 -15.60 22.70
C ARG A 179 -27.17 -16.14 22.44
N ALA A 180 -27.47 -16.60 21.23
CA ALA A 180 -28.76 -17.19 20.90
C ALA A 180 -28.96 -18.57 21.59
N GLN A 181 -27.88 -19.34 21.78
CA GLN A 181 -27.91 -20.61 22.52
C GLN A 181 -28.04 -20.43 24.04
N LEU A 182 -27.56 -19.32 24.58
CA LEU A 182 -27.81 -18.92 25.97
C LEU A 182 -29.28 -18.46 26.08
N HIS A 183 -30.21 -19.40 26.30
CA HIS A 183 -31.64 -19.13 26.46
C HIS A 183 -31.87 -17.95 27.44
N PRO A 184 -32.27 -16.75 26.97
CA PRO A 184 -32.50 -15.60 27.85
C PRO A 184 -33.58 -15.92 28.87
N HIS A 185 -34.57 -16.72 28.44
CA HIS A 185 -35.68 -17.16 29.25
C HIS A 185 -35.28 -18.15 30.35
N PHE A 186 -34.15 -18.88 30.22
CA PHE A 186 -33.70 -19.80 31.25
C PHE A 186 -33.08 -19.04 32.43
N LEU A 187 -32.31 -17.98 32.15
CA LEU A 187 -31.82 -17.05 33.18
C LEU A 187 -32.98 -16.31 33.86
N PHE A 188 -33.95 -15.82 33.10
CA PHE A 188 -35.17 -15.20 33.66
C PHE A 188 -36.00 -16.21 34.46
N ASN A 189 -36.25 -17.43 33.97
CA ASN A 189 -36.98 -18.46 34.72
C ASN A 189 -36.24 -18.87 35.99
N THR A 190 -34.91 -18.92 35.98
CA THR A 190 -34.11 -19.25 37.16
C THR A 190 -34.17 -18.11 38.19
N LEU A 191 -34.08 -16.85 37.75
CA LEU A 191 -34.24 -15.68 38.63
C LEU A 191 -35.66 -15.56 39.19
N GLN A 192 -36.68 -15.73 38.37
CA GLN A 192 -38.07 -15.78 38.83
C GLN A 192 -38.28 -16.93 39.82
N GLY A 193 -37.73 -18.12 39.54
CA GLY A 193 -37.80 -19.29 40.42
C GLY A 193 -37.09 -19.09 41.77
N ILE A 194 -35.91 -18.45 41.76
CA ILE A 194 -35.21 -18.09 42.99
C ILE A 194 -35.98 -16.99 43.75
N SER A 195 -36.54 -15.99 43.05
CA SER A 195 -37.36 -14.94 43.67
C SER A 195 -38.61 -15.51 44.34
N THR A 196 -39.28 -16.47 43.70
CA THR A 196 -40.45 -17.15 44.29
C THR A 196 -40.05 -18.06 45.45
N LEU A 197 -38.90 -18.75 45.40
CA LEU A 197 -38.38 -19.49 46.56
C LEU A 197 -38.02 -18.56 47.74
N ILE A 198 -37.41 -17.40 47.48
CA ILE A 198 -37.07 -16.40 48.51
C ILE A 198 -38.34 -15.77 49.12
N GLU A 199 -39.41 -15.56 48.34
CA GLU A 199 -40.71 -15.12 48.87
C GLU A 199 -41.43 -16.21 49.67
N THR A 200 -41.28 -17.49 49.27
CA THR A 200 -41.92 -18.63 49.93
C THR A 200 -41.28 -18.94 51.30
N ASP A 201 -40.02 -18.58 51.53
CA ASP A 201 -39.32 -18.87 52.78
C ASP A 201 -39.69 -17.91 53.94
N ARG A 202 -40.33 -16.76 53.65
CA ARG A 202 -40.91 -15.91 54.72
C ARG A 202 -42.26 -16.41 55.22
N VAL A 203 -43.08 -17.00 54.34
CA VAL A 203 -44.43 -17.46 54.69
C VAL A 203 -44.39 -18.87 55.30
N THR A 204 -43.50 -19.74 54.80
CA THR A 204 -43.41 -21.14 55.28
C THR A 204 -42.75 -21.23 56.66
N ALA A 205 -41.73 -20.41 56.95
CA ALA A 205 -41.11 -20.34 58.28
C ALA A 205 -42.06 -19.76 59.35
N GLN A 206 -42.88 -18.77 59.01
CA GLN A 206 -43.88 -18.22 59.94
C GLN A 206 -45.07 -19.15 60.18
N GLY A 207 -45.47 -19.93 59.17
CA GLY A 207 -46.50 -20.97 59.31
C GLY A 207 -46.05 -22.13 60.20
N MET A 208 -44.81 -22.62 60.03
CA MET A 208 -44.26 -23.68 60.88
C MET A 208 -43.96 -23.21 62.31
N LEU A 209 -43.51 -21.96 62.52
CA LEU A 209 -43.30 -21.40 63.86
C LEU A 209 -44.62 -21.12 64.61
N ARG A 210 -45.71 -20.80 63.91
CA ARG A 210 -47.06 -20.68 64.51
C ARG A 210 -47.71 -22.02 64.80
N ALA A 211 -47.49 -23.04 63.96
CA ALA A 211 -48.04 -24.38 64.19
C ALA A 211 -47.39 -25.13 65.36
N ARG A 212 -46.14 -24.77 65.75
CA ARG A 212 -45.42 -25.43 66.84
C ARG A 212 -45.48 -24.70 68.19
N SER A 213 -45.98 -23.47 68.25
CA SER A 213 -46.13 -22.69 69.50
C SER A 213 -47.54 -22.72 70.10
N GLY A 214 -48.48 -23.49 69.52
CA GLY A 214 -49.90 -23.53 69.95
C GLY A 214 -50.41 -24.85 70.53
N ARG A 215 -49.57 -25.82 70.92
CA ARG A 215 -50.03 -27.09 71.52
C ARG A 215 -49.19 -27.59 72.69
N SER A 216 -49.31 -26.90 73.82
CA SER A 216 -49.41 -27.45 75.18
C SER A 216 -50.06 -26.32 76.01
N TRP A 217 -51.14 -26.44 76.76
CA TRP A 217 -51.76 -27.51 77.55
C TRP A 217 -53.29 -27.28 77.54
N ILE A 218 -54.15 -28.30 77.65
CA ILE A 218 -54.81 -28.69 78.90
C ILE A 218 -55.20 -30.18 78.80
N SER A 219 -54.84 -30.92 79.85
CA SER A 219 -55.18 -32.30 80.15
C SER A 219 -56.57 -32.46 80.77
N SER A 220 -56.99 -33.72 80.93
CA SER A 220 -58.12 -34.24 81.75
C SER A 220 -59.47 -34.24 81.01
N SER A 221 -60.31 -35.27 81.03
CA SER A 221 -60.39 -36.51 81.82
C SER A 221 -61.69 -37.24 81.40
N LEU A 222 -61.70 -38.58 81.41
CA LEU A 222 -62.87 -39.48 81.55
C LEU A 222 -63.89 -39.39 80.38
N ILE A 223 -64.18 -40.43 79.61
CA ILE A 223 -64.70 -41.78 79.93
C ILE A 223 -64.33 -42.71 78.78
#